data_AF-A0A7C5KB86-F1
#
_entry.id   AF-A0A7C5KB86-F1
#
_cell.length_a   1.000
_cell.length_b   1.000
_cell.length_c   1.000
_cell.angle_alpha   90.00
_cell.angle_beta   90.00
_cell.angle_gamma   90.00
#
_symmetry.space_group_name_H-M   'P 1'
#
loop_
_entity.id
_entity.type
_entity.pdbx_description
1 polymer ?
#
loop_
_entity_poly.entity_id
_entity_poly.type
_entity_poly.pdbx_seq_one_letter_code
_entity_poly.pdbx_strand_id
1 'polypeptide(L)'
;GYLSAGIIKERELLSPIREMSDIVIDTSYMKVNQLKERLRTYFTTEGEQTFNTTLLSFGFKYGIPMDADMIIDVRFLPNPFYEEHLKNLTGMDAPVEDFILSQEVTKNFLKVLDQYLLFFLPKCMEEGKSNVTIAIGCTGGEHRSVTIVRELARKYRNLGFKIFEWHRDLKIGRNN
;
A
#
# COMPACT_ATOMS: atom_id res chain seq x y z
N GLY A 1 -39.19 -0.36 -15.35
CA GLY A 1 -38.74 -1.23 -16.45
C GLY A 1 -38.07 -2.44 -15.85
N TYR A 2 -38.38 -3.64 -16.33
CA TYR A 2 -37.84 -4.88 -15.77
C TYR A 2 -36.32 -4.95 -15.97
N LEU A 3 -35.58 -5.28 -14.90
CA LEU A 3 -34.11 -5.41 -14.90
C LEU A 3 -33.60 -6.32 -16.04
N SER A 4 -34.36 -7.36 -16.37
CA SER A 4 -34.10 -8.27 -17.49
C SER A 4 -34.13 -7.59 -18.86
N ALA A 5 -35.08 -6.68 -19.09
CA ALA A 5 -35.18 -5.93 -20.34
C ALA A 5 -34.00 -4.95 -20.52
N GLY A 6 -33.47 -4.42 -19.41
CA GLY A 6 -32.25 -3.61 -19.40
C GLY A 6 -31.02 -4.40 -19.84
N ILE A 7 -30.82 -5.60 -19.26
CA ILE A 7 -29.68 -6.47 -19.56
C ILE A 7 -29.71 -6.97 -21.02
N ILE A 8 -30.90 -7.29 -21.55
CA ILE A 8 -31.05 -7.71 -22.95
C ILE A 8 -30.65 -6.58 -23.89
N LYS A 9 -31.16 -5.37 -23.65
CA LYS A 9 -30.85 -4.20 -24.47
C LYS A 9 -29.38 -3.81 -24.41
N GLU A 10 -28.76 -3.92 -23.24
CA GLU A 10 -27.31 -3.71 -23.07
C GLU A 10 -26.49 -4.71 -23.89
N ARG A 11 -26.87 -5.99 -23.88
CA ARG A 11 -26.20 -7.03 -24.68
C ARG A 11 -26.33 -6.81 -26.18
N GLU A 12 -27.49 -6.36 -26.65
CA GLU A 12 -27.70 -6.00 -28.06
C GLU A 12 -26.80 -4.83 -28.46
N LEU A 13 -26.71 -3.79 -27.63
CA LEU A 13 -25.87 -2.61 -27.89
C LEU A 13 -24.37 -2.94 -27.88
N LEU A 14 -23.94 -3.89 -27.04
CA LEU A 14 -22.53 -4.31 -26.92
C LEU A 14 -22.15 -5.45 -27.87
N SER A 15 -23.08 -6.02 -28.64
CA SER A 15 -22.80 -7.13 -29.57
C SER A 15 -21.68 -6.83 -30.57
N PRO A 16 -21.63 -5.64 -31.22
CA PRO A 16 -20.55 -5.32 -32.15
C PRO A 16 -19.18 -5.27 -31.47
N ILE A 17 -19.11 -4.77 -30.23
CA ILE A 17 -17.86 -4.70 -29.44
C ILE A 17 -17.41 -6.12 -29.06
N ARG A 18 -18.36 -6.98 -28.70
CA ARG A 18 -18.08 -8.38 -28.39
C ARG A 18 -17.57 -9.15 -29.60
N GLU A 19 -18.10 -8.90 -30.79
CA GLU A 19 -17.66 -9.54 -32.04
C GLU A 19 -16.24 -9.13 -32.44
N MET A 20 -15.80 -7.92 -32.09
CA MET A 20 -14.44 -7.43 -32.33
C MET A 20 -13.42 -7.86 -31.25
N SER A 21 -13.86 -8.54 -30.19
CA SER A 21 -12.97 -8.88 -29.07
C SER A 21 -12.17 -10.15 -29.36
N ASP A 22 -10.86 -10.09 -29.12
CA ASP A 22 -9.97 -11.25 -29.28
C ASP A 22 -10.26 -12.35 -28.24
N ILE A 23 -10.77 -11.95 -27.07
CA ILE A 23 -11.03 -12.85 -25.93
C ILE A 23 -12.36 -12.48 -25.26
N VAL A 24 -13.28 -13.45 -25.18
CA VAL A 24 -14.52 -13.35 -24.40
C VAL A 24 -14.42 -14.26 -23.18
N ILE A 25 -14.52 -13.69 -21.97
CA ILE A 25 -14.50 -14.47 -20.72
C ILE A 25 -15.92 -14.59 -20.18
N ASP A 26 -16.45 -15.81 -20.16
CA ASP A 26 -17.73 -16.11 -19.50
C ASP A 26 -17.54 -16.21 -17.99
N THR A 27 -18.08 -15.23 -17.26
CA THR A 27 -18.01 -15.14 -15.80
C THR A 27 -19.21 -15.76 -15.08
N SER A 28 -20.18 -16.36 -15.79
CA SER A 28 -21.48 -16.78 -15.24
C SER A 28 -21.39 -17.72 -14.02
N TYR A 29 -20.32 -18.52 -13.95
CA TYR A 29 -20.09 -19.51 -12.91
C TYR A 29 -18.72 -19.39 -12.24
N MET A 30 -18.04 -18.25 -12.42
CA MET A 30 -16.72 -18.02 -11.86
C MET A 30 -16.77 -17.43 -10.46
N LYS A 31 -15.94 -17.97 -9.56
CA LYS A 31 -15.58 -17.26 -8.33
C LYS A 31 -14.58 -16.14 -8.64
N VAL A 32 -14.55 -15.09 -7.83
CA VAL A 32 -13.67 -13.92 -8.00
C VAL A 32 -12.21 -14.33 -8.22
N ASN A 33 -11.70 -15.30 -7.47
CA ASN A 33 -10.31 -15.77 -7.62
C ASN A 33 -10.06 -16.52 -8.94
N GLN A 34 -11.06 -17.23 -9.47
CA GLN A 34 -10.94 -17.93 -10.75
C GLN A 34 -10.89 -16.95 -11.92
N LEU A 35 -11.66 -15.84 -11.85
CA LEU A 35 -11.58 -14.78 -12.85
C LEU A 35 -10.22 -14.08 -12.80
N LYS A 36 -9.67 -13.80 -11.60
CA LYS A 36 -8.34 -13.20 -11.45
C LYS A 36 -7.24 -14.07 -12.06
N GLU A 37 -7.24 -15.37 -11.78
CA GLU A 37 -6.29 -16.31 -12.39
C GLU A 37 -6.44 -16.40 -13.90
N ARG A 38 -7.68 -16.38 -14.41
CA ARG A 38 -7.92 -16.45 -15.86
C ARG A 38 -7.52 -15.18 -16.59
N LEU A 39 -7.69 -14.01 -15.97
CA LEU A 39 -7.15 -12.76 -16.48
C LEU A 39 -5.62 -12.78 -16.47
N ARG A 40 -5.00 -13.34 -15.43
CA ARG A 40 -3.54 -13.51 -15.37
C ARG A 40 -3.00 -14.36 -16.52
N THR A 41 -3.62 -15.48 -16.84
CA THR A 41 -3.16 -16.33 -17.94
C THR A 41 -3.22 -15.66 -19.31
N TYR A 42 -4.10 -14.68 -19.51
CA TYR A 42 -4.20 -13.95 -20.79
C TYR A 42 -3.30 -12.72 -20.87
N PHE A 43 -2.98 -12.09 -19.73
CA PHE A 43 -2.32 -10.78 -19.71
C PHE A 43 -0.94 -10.77 -19.03
N THR A 44 -0.43 -11.91 -18.57
CA THR A 44 0.91 -12.01 -17.98
C THR A 44 1.84 -12.74 -18.94
N THR A 45 2.94 -12.09 -19.34
CA THR A 45 4.06 -12.73 -20.03
C THR A 45 4.74 -13.71 -19.06
N GLU A 46 5.10 -14.92 -19.51
CA GLU A 46 5.76 -15.92 -18.65
C GLU A 46 6.95 -15.31 -17.87
N GLY A 47 6.87 -15.34 -16.54
CA GLY A 47 8.01 -15.04 -15.65
C GLY A 47 7.91 -13.80 -14.75
N GLU A 48 6.96 -12.89 -14.94
CA GLU A 48 6.88 -11.66 -14.13
C GLU A 48 5.60 -11.57 -13.28
N GLN A 49 5.47 -12.42 -12.26
CA GLN A 49 4.59 -12.07 -11.14
C GLN A 49 5.32 -11.06 -10.25
N THR A 50 5.27 -9.77 -10.63
CA THR A 50 5.86 -8.71 -9.81
C THR A 50 4.91 -8.36 -8.67
N PHE A 51 5.10 -8.99 -7.52
CA PHE A 51 4.46 -8.57 -6.29
C PHE A 51 5.04 -7.24 -5.82
N ASN A 52 4.22 -6.19 -5.82
CA ASN A 52 4.63 -4.85 -5.39
C ASN A 52 4.12 -4.57 -3.98
N THR A 53 5.01 -4.10 -3.10
CA THR A 53 4.62 -3.67 -1.76
C THR A 53 4.64 -2.15 -1.70
N THR A 54 3.50 -1.54 -1.40
CA THR A 54 3.40 -0.10 -1.13
C THR A 54 3.51 0.14 0.36
N LEU A 55 4.52 0.90 0.78
CA LEU A 55 4.64 1.43 2.13
C LEU A 55 4.20 2.90 2.11
N LEU A 56 3.10 3.18 2.82
CA LEU A 56 2.48 4.50 2.82
C LEU A 56 2.51 5.11 4.21
N SER A 57 2.91 6.37 4.34
CA SER A 57 2.74 7.12 5.59
C SER A 57 1.53 8.04 5.52
N PHE A 58 0.76 8.12 6.60
CA PHE A 58 -0.37 9.04 6.71
C PHE A 58 -0.57 9.61 8.12
N GLY A 59 -1.45 10.60 8.21
CA GLY A 59 -1.94 11.24 9.42
C GLY A 59 -3.40 10.88 9.69
N PHE A 60 -3.68 10.29 10.86
CA PHE A 60 -5.04 9.94 11.28
C PHE A 60 -6.00 11.14 11.29
N LYS A 61 -5.48 12.36 11.51
CA LYS A 61 -6.30 13.60 11.46
C LYS A 61 -6.87 13.89 10.06
N TYR A 62 -6.34 13.25 9.02
CA TYR A 62 -6.76 13.37 7.62
C TYR A 62 -7.52 12.14 7.11
N GLY A 63 -7.86 11.19 8.01
CA GLY A 63 -8.56 9.97 7.66
C GLY A 63 -7.63 8.82 7.22
N ILE A 64 -8.19 7.61 7.22
CA ILE A 64 -7.48 6.39 6.85
C ILE A 64 -7.46 6.24 5.32
N PRO A 65 -6.33 5.84 4.70
CA PRO A 65 -6.28 5.51 3.26
C PRO A 65 -7.24 4.36 2.93
N MET A 66 -8.14 4.57 1.98
CA MET A 66 -9.16 3.57 1.60
C MET A 66 -8.57 2.33 0.92
N ASP A 67 -7.38 2.48 0.35
CA ASP A 67 -6.64 1.49 -0.42
C ASP A 67 -5.63 0.69 0.43
N ALA A 68 -5.61 0.87 1.75
CA ALA A 68 -4.73 0.15 2.65
C ALA A 68 -5.26 -1.28 2.93
N ASP A 69 -4.45 -2.31 2.63
CA ASP A 69 -4.69 -3.67 3.09
C ASP A 69 -4.40 -3.84 4.59
N MET A 70 -3.42 -3.08 5.10
CA MET A 70 -2.96 -3.13 6.48
C MET A 70 -2.70 -1.73 7.01
N ILE A 71 -3.13 -1.47 8.24
CA ILE A 71 -2.92 -0.19 8.93
C ILE A 71 -2.18 -0.44 10.23
N ILE A 72 -1.09 0.29 10.44
CA ILE A 72 -0.26 0.22 11.64
C ILE A 72 -0.24 1.60 12.30
N ASP A 73 -0.75 1.68 13.52
CA ASP A 73 -0.74 2.91 14.30
C ASP A 73 0.58 3.06 15.07
N VAL A 74 1.31 4.16 14.82
CA VAL A 74 2.57 4.49 15.50
C VAL A 74 2.47 5.73 16.40
N ARG A 75 1.25 6.16 16.77
CA ARG A 75 1.01 7.31 17.66
C ARG A 75 1.58 7.13 19.06
N PHE A 76 1.91 5.90 19.46
CA PHE A 76 2.54 5.59 20.74
C PHE A 76 4.05 5.87 20.76
N LEU A 77 4.70 6.04 19.61
CA LEU A 77 6.13 6.35 19.56
C LEU A 77 6.41 7.78 20.04
N PRO A 78 7.63 8.06 20.59
CA PRO A 78 8.04 9.37 21.06
C PRO A 78 7.81 10.45 20.00
N ASN A 79 7.21 11.56 20.44
CA ASN A 79 6.71 12.59 19.53
C ASN A 79 7.73 13.74 19.38
N PRO A 80 8.40 13.89 18.22
CA PRO A 80 9.39 14.94 18.01
C PRO A 80 8.80 16.36 18.01
N PHE A 81 7.46 16.50 17.96
CA PHE A 81 6.80 17.80 18.02
C PHE A 81 7.11 18.60 19.30
N TYR A 82 7.47 17.92 20.39
CA TYR A 82 7.84 18.58 21.66
C TYR A 82 9.28 19.09 21.68
N GLU A 83 10.11 18.67 20.73
CA GLU A 83 11.47 19.16 20.56
C GLU A 83 11.45 20.39 19.64
N GLU A 84 11.79 21.56 20.19
CA GLU A 84 11.68 22.84 19.48
C GLU A 84 12.44 22.84 18.14
N HIS A 85 13.61 22.21 18.12
CA HIS A 85 14.47 22.10 16.94
C HIS A 85 14.00 21.05 15.91
N LEU A 86 13.05 20.17 16.26
CA LEU A 86 12.51 19.14 15.36
C LEU A 86 11.10 19.46 14.86
N LYS A 87 10.35 20.31 15.56
CA LYS A 87 8.92 20.57 15.32
C LYS A 87 8.58 20.98 13.87
N ASN A 88 9.48 21.71 13.21
CA ASN A 88 9.28 22.20 11.84
C ASN A 88 9.95 21.32 10.77
N LEU A 89 10.64 20.25 11.20
CA LEU A 89 11.23 19.26 10.31
C LEU A 89 10.20 18.17 10.01
N THR A 90 10.59 17.22 9.17
CA THR A 90 9.77 16.08 8.77
C THR A 90 10.54 14.79 8.97
N GLY A 91 9.88 13.65 8.86
CA GLY A 91 10.55 12.34 8.89
C GLY A 91 11.49 12.10 7.70
N MET A 92 11.56 13.02 6.73
CA MET A 92 12.58 13.04 5.68
C MET A 92 13.93 13.61 6.16
N ASP A 93 13.91 14.38 7.23
CA ASP A 93 15.08 15.08 7.76
C ASP A 93 15.82 14.21 8.77
N ALA A 94 17.15 14.12 8.62
CA ALA A 94 18.01 13.28 9.46
C ALA A 94 17.81 13.53 10.98
N PRO A 95 17.69 14.78 11.49
CA PRO A 95 17.48 15.00 12.92
C PRO A 95 16.20 14.35 13.48
N VAL A 96 15.11 14.31 12.69
CA VAL A 96 13.85 13.66 13.09
C VAL A 96 13.99 12.14 13.02
N GLU A 97 14.62 11.65 11.95
CA GLU A 97 14.91 10.22 11.79
C GLU A 97 15.75 9.69 12.98
N ASP A 98 16.85 10.37 13.29
CA ASP A 98 17.76 10.02 14.40
C ASP A 98 17.04 10.08 15.75
N PHE A 99 16.25 11.13 15.99
CA PHE A 99 15.47 11.25 17.22
C PHE A 99 14.52 10.06 17.41
N ILE A 100 13.81 9.64 16.36
CA ILE A 100 12.82 8.58 16.44
C ILE A 100 13.47 7.20 16.51
N LEU A 101 14.48 6.94 15.68
CA LEU A 101 15.15 5.64 15.58
C LEU A 101 16.09 5.36 16.75
N SER A 102 16.58 6.38 17.46
CA SER A 102 17.41 6.20 18.66
C SER A 102 16.64 5.64 19.85
N GLN A 103 15.31 5.83 19.89
CA GLN A 103 14.45 5.44 21.01
C GLN A 103 14.34 3.92 21.14
N GLU A 104 14.48 3.42 22.37
CA GLU A 104 14.41 1.98 22.65
C GLU A 104 13.06 1.38 22.24
N VAL A 105 11.96 2.08 22.53
CA VAL A 105 10.61 1.65 22.14
C VAL A 105 10.46 1.52 20.62
N THR A 106 11.06 2.43 19.84
CA THR A 106 11.03 2.36 18.38
C THR A 106 11.82 1.16 17.87
N LYS A 107 13.02 0.93 18.41
CA LYS A 107 13.85 -0.23 18.03
C LYS A 107 13.15 -1.56 18.32
N ASN A 108 12.54 -1.68 19.51
CA ASN A 108 11.79 -2.86 19.91
C ASN A 108 10.55 -3.07 19.03
N PHE A 109 9.82 -2.00 18.73
CA PHE A 109 8.68 -2.04 17.82
C PHE A 109 9.07 -2.49 16.41
N LEU A 110 10.11 -1.87 15.81
CA LEU A 110 10.59 -2.24 14.48
C LEU A 110 11.00 -3.71 14.42
N LYS A 111 11.66 -4.23 15.45
CA LYS A 111 12.02 -5.65 15.52
C LYS A 111 10.79 -6.57 15.45
N VAL A 112 9.74 -6.27 16.21
CA VAL A 112 8.50 -7.06 16.20
C VAL A 112 7.77 -6.91 14.87
N LEU A 113 7.65 -5.69 14.37
CA LEU A 113 7.01 -5.41 13.09
C LEU A 113 7.73 -6.12 11.94
N ASP A 114 9.06 -6.12 11.95
CA ASP A 114 9.85 -6.78 10.93
C ASP A 114 9.66 -8.29 10.91
N GLN A 115 9.62 -8.93 12.08
CA GLN A 115 9.31 -10.35 12.17
C GLN A 115 7.95 -10.68 11.56
N TYR A 116 6.95 -9.83 11.84
CA TYR A 116 5.62 -9.99 11.29
C TYR A 116 5.57 -9.77 9.77
N LEU A 117 6.16 -8.69 9.26
CA LEU A 117 6.13 -8.37 7.83
C LEU A 117 6.94 -9.38 6.99
N LEU A 118 8.07 -9.87 7.49
CA LEU A 118 8.85 -10.93 6.82
C LEU A 118 8.09 -12.25 6.76
N PHE A 119 7.19 -12.51 7.70
CA PHE A 119 6.26 -13.64 7.62
C PHE A 119 5.09 -13.35 6.67
N PHE A 120 4.51 -12.15 6.74
CA PHE A 120 3.30 -11.78 6.03
C PHE A 120 3.48 -11.58 4.52
N LEU A 121 4.53 -10.88 4.08
CA LEU A 121 4.73 -10.51 2.68
C LEU A 121 4.86 -11.75 1.76
N PRO A 122 5.66 -12.78 2.09
CA PRO A 122 5.71 -14.00 1.28
C PRO A 122 4.35 -14.72 1.19
N LYS A 123 3.55 -14.70 2.27
CA LYS A 123 2.22 -15.32 2.25
C LYS A 123 1.24 -14.58 1.36
N CYS A 124 1.32 -13.26 1.26
CA CYS A 124 0.55 -12.50 0.26
C CYS A 124 0.93 -12.87 -1.17
N MET A 125 2.22 -13.14 -1.43
CA MET A 125 2.70 -13.60 -2.73
C MET A 125 2.17 -15.00 -3.07
N GLU A 126 2.25 -15.93 -2.10
CA GLU A 126 1.72 -17.31 -2.25
C GLU A 126 0.20 -17.34 -2.47
N GLU A 127 -0.56 -16.44 -1.84
CA GLU A 127 -2.00 -16.28 -2.05
C GLU A 127 -2.34 -15.72 -3.45
N GLY A 128 -1.33 -15.30 -4.20
CA GLY A 128 -1.50 -14.71 -5.51
C GLY A 128 -2.05 -13.29 -5.43
N LYS A 129 -1.67 -12.46 -4.44
CA LYS A 129 -1.86 -11.00 -4.57
C LYS A 129 -0.82 -10.45 -5.54
N SER A 130 -1.18 -9.44 -6.34
CA SER A 130 -0.22 -8.71 -7.19
C SER A 130 0.40 -7.51 -6.47
N ASN A 131 -0.26 -7.00 -5.43
CA ASN A 131 0.27 -5.95 -4.59
C ASN A 131 -0.27 -6.04 -3.17
N VAL A 132 0.36 -5.32 -2.25
CA VAL A 132 -0.15 -5.06 -0.91
C VAL A 132 0.19 -3.64 -0.50
N THR A 133 -0.77 -2.93 0.12
CA THR A 133 -0.56 -1.59 0.66
C THR A 133 -0.56 -1.62 2.18
N ILE A 134 0.59 -1.28 2.78
CA ILE A 134 0.79 -1.18 4.22
C ILE A 134 0.88 0.30 4.59
N ALA A 135 -0.13 0.79 5.31
CA ALA A 135 -0.25 2.17 5.74
C ALA A 135 0.21 2.35 7.21
N ILE A 136 1.22 3.18 7.42
CA ILE A 136 1.73 3.56 8.73
C ILE A 136 1.14 4.92 9.12
N GLY A 137 0.42 4.97 10.24
CA GLY A 137 -0.32 6.16 10.68
C GLY A 137 0.27 6.81 11.92
N CYS A 138 0.51 8.12 11.88
CA CYS A 138 0.68 8.93 13.10
C CYS A 138 -0.40 10.01 13.16
N THR A 139 -0.37 10.96 14.10
CA THR A 139 -1.41 11.99 14.17
C THR A 139 -1.38 12.92 12.95
N GLY A 140 -0.20 13.45 12.62
CA GLY A 140 -0.02 14.51 11.62
C GLY A 140 0.41 14.04 10.24
N GLY A 141 0.98 12.85 10.10
CA GLY A 141 1.48 12.32 8.84
C GLY A 141 2.85 12.87 8.38
N GLU A 142 3.55 13.63 9.23
CA GLU A 142 4.75 14.39 8.84
C GLU A 142 6.05 13.87 9.49
N HIS A 143 5.98 13.17 10.64
CA HIS A 143 7.17 12.77 11.41
C HIS A 143 7.27 11.24 11.56
N ARG A 144 6.64 10.68 12.60
CA ARG A 144 6.74 9.25 12.99
C ARG A 144 6.38 8.29 11.88
N SER A 145 5.23 8.47 11.23
CA SER A 145 4.84 7.57 10.15
C SER A 145 5.78 7.64 8.95
N VAL A 146 6.27 8.83 8.60
CA VAL A 146 7.24 9.04 7.51
C VAL A 146 8.54 8.32 7.82
N THR A 147 9.12 8.54 9.01
CA THR A 147 10.37 7.89 9.44
C THR A 147 10.27 6.37 9.41
N ILE A 148 9.19 5.79 9.96
CA ILE A 148 9.01 4.34 9.98
C ILE A 148 8.87 3.78 8.55
N VAL A 149 8.12 4.45 7.67
CA VAL A 149 8.00 4.04 6.26
C VAL A 149 9.35 4.06 5.56
N ARG A 150 10.15 5.12 5.74
CA ARG A 150 11.48 5.23 5.12
C ARG A 150 12.42 4.12 5.57
N GLU A 151 12.43 3.82 6.88
CA GLU A 151 13.30 2.78 7.43
C GLU A 151 12.92 1.39 6.92
N LEU A 152 11.61 1.06 6.93
CA LEU A 152 11.12 -0.19 6.36
C LEU A 152 11.40 -0.27 4.85
N ALA A 153 11.20 0.82 4.10
CA ALA A 153 11.45 0.85 2.66
C ALA A 153 12.92 0.61 2.34
N ARG A 154 13.83 1.30 3.03
CA ARG A 154 15.28 1.08 2.92
C ARG A 154 15.63 -0.38 3.21
N LYS A 155 15.15 -0.93 4.31
CA LYS A 155 15.41 -2.31 4.74
C LYS A 155 14.90 -3.34 3.73
N TYR A 156 13.64 -3.25 3.32
CA TYR A 156 13.04 -4.26 2.45
C TYR A 156 13.52 -4.18 1.00
N ARG A 157 13.89 -3.00 0.50
CA ARG A 157 14.60 -2.90 -0.79
C ARG A 157 15.92 -3.67 -0.77
N ASN A 158 16.69 -3.56 0.32
CA ASN A 158 17.94 -4.30 0.49
C ASN A 158 17.72 -5.83 0.60
N LEU A 159 16.53 -6.27 1.00
CA LEU A 159 16.13 -7.67 1.04
C LEU A 159 15.53 -8.16 -0.29
N GLY A 160 15.49 -7.33 -1.33
CA GLY A 160 15.02 -7.69 -2.68
C GLY A 160 13.52 -7.51 -2.92
N PHE A 161 12.76 -6.97 -1.97
CA PHE A 161 11.35 -6.66 -2.20
C PHE A 161 11.20 -5.44 -3.12
N LYS A 162 10.22 -5.49 -4.04
CA LYS A 162 9.81 -4.33 -4.84
C LYS A 162 8.97 -3.38 -3.99
N ILE A 163 9.61 -2.36 -3.42
CA ILE A 163 8.97 -1.37 -2.53
C ILE A 163 8.65 -0.06 -3.25
N PHE A 164 7.37 0.31 -3.27
CA PHE A 164 6.92 1.67 -3.56
C PHE A 164 6.71 2.41 -2.23
N GLU A 165 7.25 3.62 -2.12
CA GLU A 165 7.21 4.44 -0.91
C GLU A 165 6.40 5.70 -1.19
N TRP A 166 5.39 5.98 -0.38
CA TRP A 166 4.51 7.13 -0.59
C TRP A 166 4.14 7.83 0.72
N HIS A 167 4.33 9.15 0.77
CA HIS A 167 3.99 9.96 1.93
C HIS A 167 2.79 10.85 1.63
N ARG A 168 1.58 10.41 2.00
CA ARG A 168 0.31 11.04 1.60
C ARG A 168 0.17 12.48 2.10
N ASP A 169 0.49 12.69 3.36
CA ASP A 169 0.21 13.95 4.07
C ASP A 169 1.48 14.79 4.30
N LEU A 170 2.61 14.35 3.73
CA LEU A 170 3.87 15.08 3.81
C LEU A 170 3.78 16.31 2.91
N LYS A 171 3.83 17.50 3.50
CA LYS A 171 3.84 18.76 2.75
C LYS A 171 5.24 19.01 2.21
N ILE A 172 5.50 18.58 0.98
CA ILE A 172 6.70 18.98 0.25
C ILE A 172 6.48 20.43 -0.21
N GLY A 173 7.19 21.38 0.39
CA GLY A 173 7.23 22.79 -0.02
C GLY A 173 6.20 23.72 0.65
N ARG A 174 6.63 24.39 1.72
CA ARG A 174 6.31 25.81 1.94
C ARG A 174 7.61 26.58 2.04
N ASN A 175 8.23 26.81 0.89
CA ASN A 175 9.14 27.94 0.70
C ASN A 175 8.42 28.90 -0.25
N ASN A 176 8.05 30.05 0.31
CA ASN A 176 7.46 31.26 -0.29
C ASN A 176 6.08 31.14 -0.95
#